data_AF-A0A3D5UPS0-F1
#
_entry.id   AF-A0A3D5UPS0-F1
#
_cell.length_a   1.000
_cell.length_b   1.000
_cell.length_c   1.000
_cell.angle_alpha   90.00
_cell.angle_beta   90.00
_cell.angle_gamma   90.00
#
_symmetry.space_group_name_H-M   'P 1'
#
loop_
_entity.id
_entity.type
_entity.pdbx_description
1 polymer ?
#
loop_
_entity_poly.entity_id
_entity_poly.type
_entity_poly.pdbx_seq_one_letter_code
_entity_poly.pdbx_strand_id
1 'polypeptide(L)' 'MKQKKDLIQVLNKIDGRGYKAYKEIQGAYQFDFFDLMIDYV' A
#
# COMPACT_ATOMS: atom_id res chain seq x y z
N MET A 1 2.01 12.09 -2.08
CA MET A 1 2.45 10.75 -1.66
C MET A 1 1.78 10.40 -0.35
N LYS A 2 1.41 9.13 -0.15
CA LYS A 2 0.90 8.63 1.14
C LYS A 2 2.08 8.37 2.09
N GLN A 3 1.85 8.30 3.39
CA GLN A 3 2.90 7.94 4.36
C GLN A 3 2.98 6.42 4.51
N LYS A 4 4.12 5.88 4.98
CA LYS A 4 4.26 4.44 5.31
C LYS A 4 3.13 3.89 6.18
N LYS A 5 2.60 4.70 7.11
CA LYS A 5 1.48 4.32 7.99
C LYS A 5 0.19 4.03 7.22
N ASP A 6 -0.05 4.72 6.12
CA ASP A 6 -1.26 4.57 5.32
C ASP A 6 -1.22 3.24 4.57
N LEU A 7 -0.04 2.83 4.08
CA LEU A 7 0.15 1.50 3.48
C LEU A 7 -0.13 0.40 4.51
N ILE A 8 0.41 0.53 5.73
CA ILE A 8 0.20 -0.44 6.81
C ILE A 8 -1.30 -0.56 7.17
N GLN A 9 -2.02 0.56 7.22
CA GLN A 9 -3.46 0.55 7.46
C GLN A 9 -4.24 -0.17 6.36
N VAL A 10 -3.88 0.07 5.08
CA VAL A 10 -4.50 -0.63 3.96
C VAL A 10 -4.20 -2.13 4.03
N LEU A 11 -2.95 -2.51 4.28
CA LEU A 11 -2.54 -3.92 4.41
C LEU A 11 -3.34 -4.63 5.51
N ASN A 12 -3.47 -4.02 6.70
CA ASN A 12 -4.27 -4.58 7.79
C ASN A 12 -5.77 -4.69 7.44
N LYS A 13 -6.31 -3.74 6.66
CA LYS A 13 -7.71 -3.76 6.21
C LYS A 13 -7.98 -4.88 5.20
N ILE A 14 -7.01 -5.16 4.33
CA ILE A 14 -7.15 -6.17 3.27
C ILE A 14 -6.65 -7.56 3.69
N ASP A 15 -6.09 -7.70 4.89
CA ASP A 15 -5.70 -9.00 5.42
C ASP A 15 -6.89 -9.97 5.47
N GLY A 16 -6.67 -11.19 5.00
CA GLY A 16 -7.73 -12.20 4.80
C GLY A 16 -8.72 -11.91 3.67
N ARG A 17 -8.60 -10.78 2.94
CA ARG A 17 -9.39 -10.54 1.72
C ARG A 17 -8.75 -11.24 0.52
N GLY A 18 -9.58 -11.66 -0.43
CA GLY A 18 -9.10 -12.32 -1.66
C GLY A 18 -8.18 -11.43 -2.51
N TYR A 19 -7.46 -12.05 -3.45
CA TYR A 19 -6.40 -11.42 -4.27
C TYR A 19 -6.75 -10.05 -4.87
N LYS A 20 -8.01 -9.81 -5.26
CA LYS A 20 -8.46 -8.52 -5.84
C LYS A 20 -8.28 -7.32 -4.90
N ALA A 21 -8.23 -7.53 -3.58
CA ALA A 21 -8.08 -6.45 -2.61
C ALA A 21 -6.70 -5.78 -2.65
N TYR A 22 -5.68 -6.46 -3.18
CA TYR A 22 -4.35 -5.87 -3.34
C TYR A 22 -4.29 -4.72 -4.37
N LYS A 23 -5.32 -4.52 -5.19
CA LYS A 23 -5.42 -3.30 -6.00
C LYS A 23 -5.53 -2.03 -5.14
N GLU A 24 -5.98 -2.14 -3.89
CA GLU A 24 -6.07 -1.01 -2.96
C GLU A 24 -4.71 -0.44 -2.52
N ILE A 25 -3.62 -1.23 -2.62
CA ILE A 25 -2.28 -0.77 -2.24
C ILE A 25 -1.57 0.03 -3.35
N GLN A 26 -2.11 0.10 -4.58
CA GLN A 26 -1.51 0.88 -5.66
C GLN A 26 -1.32 2.37 -5.28
N GLY A 27 -0.22 2.95 -5.75
CA GLY A 27 0.15 4.34 -5.52
C GLY A 27 1.58 4.50 -4.97
N ALA A 28 1.90 5.73 -4.57
CA ALA A 28 3.22 6.11 -4.07
C ALA A 28 3.20 6.40 -2.56
N TYR A 29 4.16 5.83 -1.84
CA TYR A 29 4.31 5.94 -0.39
C TYR A 29 5.70 6.46 -0.02
N GLN A 30 5.74 7.44 0.86
CA GLN A 30 6.97 7.98 1.40
C GLN A 30 7.39 7.17 2.63
N PHE A 31 8.61 6.64 2.54
CA PHE A 31 9.33 6.05 3.67
C PHE A 31 10.47 6.99 4.08
N ASP A 32 11.08 6.68 5.22
CA ASP A 32 12.09 7.56 5.82
C ASP A 32 13.35 7.70 4.96
N PHE A 33 13.64 6.71 4.11
CA PHE A 33 14.87 6.65 3.30
C PHE A 33 14.62 6.46 1.80
N PHE A 34 13.38 6.20 1.39
CA PHE A 34 13.05 5.93 -0.01
C PHE A 34 11.58 6.19 -0.28
N ASP A 35 11.26 6.29 -1.56
CA ASP A 35 9.90 6.38 -2.05
C ASP A 35 9.50 5.05 -2.67
N LEU A 36 8.43 4.45 -2.17
CA LEU A 36 7.87 3.21 -2.69
C LEU A 36 6.79 3.53 -3.72
N MET A 37 6.98 3.08 -4.96
CA MET A 37 5.99 3.21 -6.02
C MET A 37 5.41 1.84 -6.37
N ILE A 38 4.09 1.72 -6.30
CA ILE A 38 3.34 0.51 -6.63
C ILE A 38 2.41 0.83 -7.80
N ASP A 39 2.92 0.69 -9.03
CA ASP A 39 2.20 1.10 -10.23
C ASP A 39 1.16 0.06 -10.69
N TYR A 40 1.43 -1.23 -10.50
CA TYR A 40 0.55 -2.32 -10.94
C TYR A 40 0.58 -3.53 -9.99
N VAL A 41 -0.60 -4.13 -9.75
CA VAL A 41 -0.83 -5.31 -8.88
C VAL A 41 -1.90 -6.24 -9.46
#